data_AF-A0A2N2RZR0-F1
#
_entry.id   AF-A0A2N2RZR0-F1
#
_cell.length_a   1.000
_cell.length_b   1.000
_cell.length_c   1.000
_cell.angle_alpha   90.00
_cell.angle_beta   90.00
_cell.angle_gamma   90.00
#
_symmetry.space_group_name_H-M   'P 1'
#
loop_
_entity.id
_entity.type
_entity.pdbx_description
1 polymer ?
#
loop_
_entity_poly.entity_id
_entity_poly.type
_entity_poly.pdbx_seq_one_letter_code
_entity_poly.pdbx_strand_id
1 'polypeptide(L)'
;MRITQWEILGHVLDEDGQTVRATLPFSIVSAQQDLLKRHWEYMRRYMEDGVEEIFDHTSVCLPIADHRETFRFGYQVTMIDDSYPVWIYIAGILLIPEALGRYLAMRSSDIPRWSKRIEEECQIDPGDPYAIDARDNPPDFWKATEKRRSELVASGVVLR
;
A
#
# COMPACT_ATOMS: atom_id res chain seq x y z
N MET A 1 -5.90 -29.43 -2.10
CA MET A 1 -6.63 -28.15 -2.00
C MET A 1 -5.86 -27.13 -2.82
N ARG A 2 -6.45 -26.52 -3.86
CA ARG A 2 -5.77 -25.52 -4.70
C ARG A 2 -6.14 -24.15 -4.16
N ILE A 3 -5.15 -23.41 -3.65
CA ILE A 3 -5.32 -22.03 -3.25
C ILE A 3 -5.08 -21.19 -4.51
N THR A 4 -6.07 -20.40 -4.91
CA THR A 4 -5.96 -19.49 -6.06
C THR A 4 -5.84 -18.07 -5.53
N GLN A 5 -4.78 -17.39 -5.94
CA GLN A 5 -4.55 -15.98 -5.67
C GLN A 5 -4.37 -15.24 -7.00
N TRP A 6 -4.72 -13.96 -6.99
CA TRP A 6 -4.61 -13.05 -8.11
C TRP A 6 -3.70 -11.89 -7.71
N GLU A 7 -2.99 -11.35 -8.69
CA GLU A 7 -2.17 -10.13 -8.54
C GLU A 7 -2.33 -9.25 -9.78
N ILE A 8 -1.92 -7.99 -9.67
CA ILE A 8 -1.86 -7.05 -10.80
C ILE A 8 -0.40 -6.79 -11.12
N LEU A 9 -0.04 -7.04 -12.38
CA LEU A 9 1.30 -6.84 -12.91
C LEU A 9 1.25 -5.85 -14.06
N GLY A 10 2.12 -4.84 -14.00
CA GLY A 10 2.42 -3.97 -15.14
C GLY A 10 3.57 -4.57 -15.94
N HIS A 11 3.43 -4.63 -17.26
CA HIS A 11 4.50 -5.10 -18.15
C HIS A 11 5.01 -3.95 -19.02
N VAL A 12 6.33 -3.77 -19.02
CA VAL A 12 7.02 -2.92 -19.99
C VAL A 12 7.37 -3.79 -21.18
N LEU A 13 6.75 -3.52 -22.31
CA LEU A 13 6.93 -4.27 -23.55
C LEU A 13 8.09 -3.68 -24.37
N ASP A 14 8.70 -4.51 -25.21
CA ASP A 14 9.64 -4.07 -26.23
C ASP A 14 8.93 -3.46 -27.45
N GLU A 15 9.69 -2.98 -28.42
CA GLU A 15 9.17 -2.35 -29.66
C GLU A 15 8.20 -3.25 -30.44
N ASP A 16 8.31 -4.57 -30.28
CA ASP A 16 7.45 -5.57 -30.92
C ASP A 16 6.05 -5.70 -30.30
N GLY A 17 5.81 -5.07 -29.14
CA GLY A 17 4.56 -5.12 -28.39
C GLY A 17 4.22 -6.51 -27.82
N GLN A 18 5.16 -7.44 -27.78
CA GLN A 18 4.95 -8.83 -27.34
C GLN A 18 5.98 -9.26 -26.30
N THR A 19 7.24 -8.83 -26.45
CA THR A 19 8.33 -9.22 -25.57
C THR A 19 8.30 -8.40 -24.28
N VAL A 20 8.17 -9.07 -23.13
CA VAL A 20 8.19 -8.41 -21.82
C VAL A 20 9.64 -8.13 -21.41
N ARG A 21 9.99 -6.84 -21.28
CA ARG A 21 11.31 -6.38 -20.82
C ARG A 21 11.40 -6.27 -19.31
N ALA A 22 10.32 -5.82 -18.67
CA ALA A 22 10.23 -5.69 -17.23
C ALA A 22 8.81 -5.93 -16.74
N THR A 23 8.70 -6.42 -15.51
CA THR A 23 7.43 -6.62 -14.82
C THR A 23 7.46 -5.84 -13.51
N LEU A 24 6.42 -5.04 -13.30
CA LEU A 24 6.23 -4.19 -12.14
C LEU A 24 5.05 -4.74 -11.34
N PRO A 25 5.28 -5.32 -10.15
CA PRO A 25 4.19 -5.76 -9.30
C PRO A 25 3.54 -4.56 -8.60
N PHE A 26 2.21 -4.49 -8.62
CA PHE A 26 1.46 -3.42 -7.95
C PHE A 26 1.15 -3.72 -6.47
N SER A 27 2.00 -4.52 -5.83
CA SER A 27 2.07 -4.71 -4.36
C SER A 27 0.82 -5.27 -3.67
N ILE A 28 -0.15 -5.86 -4.40
CA ILE A 28 -1.28 -6.58 -3.82
C ILE A 28 -1.45 -7.98 -4.43
N VAL A 29 -1.65 -8.96 -3.56
CA VAL A 29 -2.04 -10.32 -3.92
C VAL A 29 -3.27 -10.69 -3.11
N SER A 30 -4.34 -11.15 -3.75
CA SER A 30 -5.56 -11.55 -3.04
C SER A 30 -6.31 -12.66 -3.75
N ALA A 31 -7.00 -13.49 -2.97
CA ALA A 31 -7.99 -14.41 -3.51
C ALA A 31 -9.27 -13.67 -3.98
N GLN A 32 -9.49 -12.44 -3.50
CA GLN A 32 -10.67 -11.64 -3.82
C GLN A 32 -10.38 -10.69 -5.00
N GLN A 33 -10.91 -11.02 -6.18
CA GLN A 33 -10.71 -10.19 -7.37
C GLN A 33 -11.27 -8.76 -7.22
N ASP A 34 -12.33 -8.56 -6.44
CA ASP A 34 -12.89 -7.22 -6.24
C ASP A 34 -11.97 -6.30 -5.43
N LEU A 35 -11.16 -6.87 -4.52
CA LEU A 35 -10.12 -6.10 -3.84
C LEU A 35 -9.04 -5.65 -4.83
N LEU A 36 -8.63 -6.52 -5.76
CA LEU A 36 -7.71 -6.16 -6.83
C LEU A 36 -8.29 -5.05 -7.71
N LYS A 37 -9.56 -5.15 -8.13
CA LYS A 37 -10.21 -4.11 -8.95
C LYS A 37 -10.23 -2.77 -8.25
N ARG A 38 -10.52 -2.73 -6.95
CA ARG A 38 -10.47 -1.49 -6.15
C ARG A 38 -9.07 -0.92 -6.07
N HIS A 39 -8.07 -1.78 -5.88
CA HIS A 39 -6.66 -1.36 -5.88
C HIS A 39 -6.21 -0.83 -7.24
N TRP A 40 -6.61 -1.48 -8.34
CA TRP A 40 -6.39 -0.98 -9.69
C TRP A 40 -7.04 0.39 -9.90
N GLU A 41 -8.29 0.55 -9.48
CA GLU A 41 -9.01 1.81 -9.63
C GLU A 41 -8.33 2.96 -8.88
N TYR A 42 -7.78 2.70 -7.69
CA TYR A 42 -6.98 3.69 -6.96
C TYR A 42 -5.77 4.14 -7.80
N MET A 43 -5.01 3.20 -8.37
CA MET A 43 -3.82 3.53 -9.17
C MET A 43 -4.17 4.21 -10.48
N ARG A 44 -5.24 3.75 -11.16
CA ARG A 44 -5.73 4.35 -12.41
C ARG A 44 -6.09 5.82 -12.17
N ARG A 45 -6.90 6.11 -11.15
CA ARG A 45 -7.27 7.49 -10.80
C ARG A 45 -6.05 8.35 -10.45
N TYR A 46 -5.12 7.81 -9.67
CA TYR A 46 -3.88 8.52 -9.35
C TYR A 46 -3.09 8.92 -10.62
N MET A 47 -2.98 8.00 -11.59
CA MET A 47 -2.20 8.22 -12.81
C MET A 47 -2.94 9.05 -13.88
N GLU A 48 -4.25 8.91 -14.00
CA GLU A 48 -5.06 9.53 -15.06
C GLU A 48 -5.74 10.83 -14.61
N ASP A 49 -6.29 10.83 -13.39
CA ASP A 49 -7.15 11.89 -12.87
C ASP A 49 -6.43 12.81 -11.88
N GLY A 50 -5.32 12.35 -11.27
CA GLY A 50 -4.48 13.11 -10.35
C GLY A 50 -4.60 12.67 -8.89
N VAL A 51 -3.81 13.31 -8.02
CA VAL A 51 -3.76 13.00 -6.58
C VAL A 51 -5.04 13.46 -5.86
N GLU A 52 -5.69 14.51 -6.37
CA GLU A 52 -6.86 15.14 -5.74
C GLU A 52 -8.04 14.17 -5.62
N GLU A 53 -8.20 13.28 -6.61
CA GLU A 53 -9.30 12.30 -6.67
C GLU A 53 -9.11 11.10 -5.74
N ILE A 54 -7.89 10.87 -5.23
CA ILE A 54 -7.56 9.69 -4.44
C ILE A 54 -7.07 9.99 -3.03
N PHE A 55 -6.68 11.23 -2.75
CA PHE A 55 -6.04 11.64 -1.51
C PHE A 55 -6.87 11.24 -0.28
N ASP A 56 -8.18 11.44 -0.36
CA ASP A 56 -9.13 11.11 0.71
C ASP A 56 -9.23 9.61 1.03
N HIS A 57 -8.71 8.76 0.16
CA HIS A 57 -8.66 7.30 0.31
C HIS A 57 -7.30 6.80 0.82
N THR A 58 -6.31 7.68 0.96
CA THR A 58 -4.97 7.36 1.48
C THR A 58 -4.96 7.53 3.01
N SER A 59 -5.28 6.47 3.74
CA SER A 59 -5.41 6.53 5.20
C SER A 59 -4.08 6.70 5.95
N VAL A 60 -2.99 6.14 5.41
CA VAL A 60 -1.66 6.11 6.04
C VAL A 60 -0.60 6.13 4.96
N CYS A 61 0.39 7.03 5.08
CA CYS A 61 1.60 7.04 4.27
C CYS A 61 2.67 6.15 4.90
N LEU A 62 3.27 5.23 4.13
CA LEU A 62 4.32 4.35 4.63
C LEU A 62 5.65 5.13 4.82
N PRO A 63 6.36 4.98 5.95
CA PRO A 63 7.65 5.63 6.22
C PRO A 63 8.79 4.89 5.50
N ILE A 64 8.77 4.93 4.17
CA ILE A 64 9.70 4.18 3.30
C ILE A 64 10.48 5.05 2.31
N ALA A 65 10.19 6.37 2.28
CA ALA A 65 10.80 7.29 1.32
C ALA A 65 12.27 7.59 1.65
N ASP A 66 12.56 7.83 2.94
CA ASP A 66 13.86 8.29 3.43
C ASP A 66 14.52 7.31 4.40
N HIS A 67 13.74 6.40 4.99
CA HIS A 67 14.21 5.40 5.93
C HIS A 67 13.43 4.09 5.79
N ARG A 68 13.86 3.07 6.53
CA ARG A 68 13.18 1.76 6.59
C ARG A 68 12.18 1.79 7.73
N GLU A 69 11.00 1.22 7.53
CA GLU A 69 9.99 1.12 8.58
C GLU A 69 10.51 0.38 9.83
N THR A 70 9.97 0.74 10.99
CA THR A 70 10.23 0.01 12.23
C THR A 70 9.40 -1.27 12.26
N PHE A 71 9.88 -2.30 12.99
CA PHE A 71 9.11 -3.54 13.18
C PHE A 71 7.70 -3.28 13.73
N ARG A 72 7.56 -2.33 14.67
CA ARG A 72 6.26 -1.95 15.25
C ARG A 72 5.31 -1.41 14.17
N PHE A 73 5.78 -0.50 13.32
CA PHE A 73 4.96 0.07 12.26
C PHE A 73 4.57 -1.01 11.24
N GLY A 74 5.51 -1.84 10.80
CA GLY A 74 5.23 -2.95 9.88
C GLY A 74 4.21 -3.94 10.45
N TYR A 75 4.31 -4.29 11.73
CA TYR A 75 3.34 -5.13 12.43
C TYR A 75 1.94 -4.49 12.47
N GLN A 76 1.85 -3.18 12.73
CA GLN A 76 0.56 -2.45 12.70
C GLN A 76 -0.06 -2.45 11.30
N VAL A 77 0.75 -2.33 10.23
CA VAL A 77 0.28 -2.42 8.85
C VAL A 77 -0.27 -3.81 8.52
N THR A 78 0.42 -4.88 8.91
CA THR A 78 -0.06 -6.27 8.74
C THR A 78 -1.41 -6.48 9.42
N MET A 79 -1.62 -5.89 10.60
CA MET A 79 -2.90 -5.97 11.31
C MET A 79 -4.06 -5.21 10.64
N ILE A 80 -3.81 -4.25 9.72
CA ILE A 80 -4.90 -3.59 8.98
C ILE A 80 -5.43 -4.51 7.87
N ASP A 81 -4.52 -5.16 7.15
CA ASP A 81 -4.86 -5.98 5.98
C ASP A 81 -5.75 -7.16 6.42
N ASP A 82 -5.46 -7.68 7.59
CA ASP A 82 -6.18 -8.73 8.30
C ASP A 82 -7.30 -8.17 9.19
N SER A 83 -8.41 -7.82 8.55
CA SER A 83 -9.58 -7.23 9.19
C SER A 83 -10.29 -8.16 10.19
N TYR A 84 -9.77 -8.29 11.42
CA TYR A 84 -10.37 -9.18 12.44
C TYR A 84 -10.72 -8.48 13.77
N PRO A 85 -12.02 -8.21 14.05
CA PRO A 85 -12.42 -7.46 15.24
C PRO A 85 -12.27 -8.21 16.57
N VAL A 86 -12.48 -9.54 16.62
CA VAL A 86 -12.30 -10.33 17.86
C VAL A 86 -11.00 -11.15 17.88
N TRP A 87 -10.45 -11.46 16.70
CA TRP A 87 -9.22 -12.26 16.62
C TRP A 87 -7.96 -11.44 16.87
N ILE A 88 -7.99 -10.10 16.88
CA ILE A 88 -6.79 -9.27 17.06
C ILE A 88 -5.91 -9.67 18.26
N TYR A 89 -6.52 -10.17 19.35
CA TYR A 89 -5.79 -10.63 20.54
C TYR A 89 -5.18 -12.05 20.41
N ILE A 90 -5.76 -12.92 19.58
CA ILE A 90 -5.28 -14.29 19.35
C ILE A 90 -4.45 -14.36 18.05
N ALA A 91 -4.97 -13.81 16.97
CA ALA A 91 -4.32 -13.66 15.68
C ALA A 91 -3.13 -12.69 15.73
N GLY A 92 -3.10 -11.69 16.61
CA GLY A 92 -1.94 -10.79 16.70
C GLY A 92 -0.62 -11.55 16.86
N ILE A 93 -0.59 -12.56 17.73
CA ILE A 93 0.60 -13.44 17.88
C ILE A 93 0.86 -14.25 16.60
N LEU A 94 -0.19 -14.72 15.93
CA LEU A 94 -0.08 -15.48 14.67
C LEU A 94 0.40 -14.63 13.49
N LEU A 95 0.29 -13.30 13.55
CA LEU A 95 0.79 -12.37 12.54
C LEU A 95 2.27 -11.98 12.74
N ILE A 96 2.87 -12.33 13.88
CA ILE A 96 4.29 -12.06 14.15
C ILE A 96 5.23 -12.64 13.07
N PRO A 97 5.04 -13.89 12.59
CA PRO A 97 5.88 -14.45 11.52
C PRO A 97 5.80 -13.63 10.22
N GLU A 98 4.61 -13.16 9.85
CA GLU A 98 4.43 -12.33 8.66
C GLU A 98 5.09 -10.96 8.85
N ALA A 99 4.85 -10.31 9.98
CA ALA A 99 5.50 -9.04 10.31
C ALA A 99 7.02 -9.15 10.38
N LEU A 100 7.55 -10.30 10.85
CA LEU A 100 8.98 -10.59 10.82
C LEU A 100 9.49 -10.76 9.38
N GLY A 101 8.75 -11.47 8.53
CA GLY A 101 9.05 -11.58 7.11
C GLY A 101 9.11 -10.22 6.42
N ARG A 102 8.09 -9.38 6.64
CA ARG A 102 8.05 -7.99 6.18
C ARG A 102 9.23 -7.20 6.69
N TYR A 103 9.53 -7.27 7.99
CA TYR A 103 10.66 -6.56 8.58
C TYR A 103 12.00 -6.99 7.95
N LEU A 104 12.22 -8.29 7.75
CA LEU A 104 13.43 -8.79 7.10
C LEU A 104 13.52 -8.33 5.63
N ALA A 105 12.41 -8.37 4.89
CA ALA A 105 12.34 -7.84 3.53
C ALA A 105 12.68 -6.34 3.49
N MET A 106 12.08 -5.55 4.38
CA MET A 106 12.36 -4.12 4.50
C MET A 106 13.79 -3.83 4.95
N ARG A 107 14.53 -4.78 5.54
CA ARG A 107 15.94 -4.64 5.92
C ARG A 107 16.90 -5.09 4.82
N SER A 108 16.45 -5.91 3.88
CA SER A 108 17.24 -6.36 2.73
C SER A 108 16.99 -5.54 1.45
N SER A 109 15.82 -4.92 1.31
CA SER A 109 15.50 -4.09 0.13
C SER A 109 16.31 -2.79 0.08
N ASP A 110 16.49 -2.19 -1.09
CA ASP A 110 17.04 -0.84 -1.17
C ASP A 110 15.95 0.21 -0.92
N ILE A 111 16.36 1.39 -0.44
CA ILE A 111 15.45 2.55 -0.35
C ILE A 111 15.31 3.11 -1.77
N PRO A 112 14.09 3.23 -2.32
CA PRO A 112 13.88 3.74 -3.66
C PRO A 112 14.41 5.18 -3.75
N ARG A 113 15.22 5.45 -4.78
CA ARG A 113 15.71 6.79 -5.09
C ARG A 113 15.37 7.12 -6.52
N TRP A 114 14.72 8.26 -6.72
CA TRP A 114 14.51 8.80 -8.05
C TRP A 114 15.84 9.31 -8.63
N SER A 115 15.97 9.24 -9.95
CA SER A 115 17.11 9.87 -10.61
C SER A 115 16.99 11.39 -10.49
N LYS A 116 18.12 12.11 -10.44
CA LYS A 116 18.14 13.58 -10.38
C LYS A 116 17.23 14.26 -11.40
N ARG A 117 17.17 13.73 -12.63
CA ARG A 117 16.28 14.24 -13.68
C ARG A 117 14.82 14.22 -13.24
N ILE A 118 14.36 13.11 -12.66
CA ILE A 118 12.96 12.97 -12.20
C ILE A 118 12.73 13.87 -10.99
N GLU A 119 13.69 13.99 -10.08
CA GLU A 119 13.58 14.94 -8.96
C GLU A 119 13.44 16.38 -9.49
N GLU A 120 14.25 16.79 -10.46
CA GLU A 120 14.20 18.12 -11.11
C GLU A 120 12.91 18.34 -11.91
N GLU A 121 12.36 17.31 -12.57
CA GLU A 121 11.09 17.38 -13.32
C GLU A 121 9.87 17.39 -12.39
N CYS A 122 9.95 16.73 -11.23
CA CYS A 122 8.86 16.58 -10.26
C CYS A 122 9.08 17.44 -9.00
N GLN A 123 9.27 18.75 -9.20
CA GLN A 123 9.31 19.69 -8.08
C GLN A 123 7.92 19.85 -7.47
N ILE A 124 7.83 19.76 -6.14
CA ILE A 124 6.60 19.97 -5.39
C ILE A 124 6.45 21.47 -5.12
N ASP A 125 5.28 22.02 -5.45
CA ASP A 125 5.01 23.43 -5.21
C ASP A 125 4.98 23.74 -3.70
N PRO A 126 5.58 24.87 -3.26
CA PRO A 126 5.52 25.27 -1.88
C PRO A 126 4.06 25.46 -1.41
N GLY A 127 3.62 24.64 -0.46
CA GLY A 127 2.27 24.70 0.10
C GLY A 127 1.23 23.85 -0.64
N ASP A 128 1.65 22.94 -1.51
CA ASP A 128 0.78 21.92 -2.09
C ASP A 128 0.07 21.12 -0.97
N PRO A 129 -1.27 21.15 -0.89
CA PRO A 129 -2.01 20.44 0.15
C PRO A 129 -1.95 18.92 0.02
N TYR A 130 -1.54 18.40 -1.15
CA TYR A 130 -1.44 16.98 -1.43
C TYR A 130 -0.02 16.43 -1.22
N ALA A 131 0.95 17.30 -0.88
CA ALA A 131 2.31 16.93 -0.54
C ALA A 131 2.42 16.34 0.87
N ILE A 132 1.72 15.23 1.10
CA ILE A 132 1.71 14.50 2.37
C ILE A 132 2.72 13.36 2.38
N ASP A 133 3.26 13.08 3.56
CA ASP A 133 4.08 11.89 3.78
C ASP A 133 3.85 11.28 5.16
N ALA A 134 4.72 10.35 5.55
CA ALA A 134 4.59 9.62 6.80
C ALA A 134 4.66 10.52 8.07
N ARG A 135 5.17 11.75 7.96
CA ARG A 135 5.23 12.76 9.03
C ARG A 135 3.87 13.40 9.30
N ASP A 136 2.99 13.42 8.29
CA ASP A 136 1.62 13.95 8.40
C ASP A 136 0.63 12.91 8.92
N ASN A 137 1.08 11.66 9.07
CA ASN A 137 0.26 10.61 9.68
C ASN A 137 -0.15 10.99 11.12
N PRO A 138 -1.39 10.72 11.51
CA PRO A 138 -1.82 10.87 12.90
C PRO A 138 -0.90 10.09 13.86
N PRO A 139 -0.60 10.64 15.06
CA PRO A 139 0.27 9.97 16.04
C PRO A 139 -0.31 8.63 16.52
N ASP A 140 -1.63 8.49 16.45
CA ASP A 140 -2.33 7.24 16.66
C ASP A 140 -2.64 6.61 15.31
N PHE A 141 -1.86 5.60 14.95
CA PHE A 141 -2.02 4.80 13.74
C PHE A 141 -3.46 4.30 13.55
N TRP A 142 -4.15 3.93 14.64
CA TRP A 142 -5.50 3.38 14.51
C TRP A 142 -6.53 4.44 14.15
N LYS A 143 -6.35 5.68 14.60
CA LYS A 143 -7.20 6.81 14.20
C LYS A 143 -7.02 7.13 12.72
N ALA A 144 -5.79 7.05 12.20
CA ALA A 144 -5.52 7.24 10.78
C ALA A 144 -6.30 6.25 9.90
N THR A 145 -6.52 5.04 10.41
CA THR A 145 -7.20 3.95 9.69
C THR A 145 -8.71 3.89 9.92
N GLU A 146 -9.26 4.75 10.79
CA GLU A 146 -10.64 4.64 11.25
C GLU A 146 -11.65 4.86 10.11
N LYS A 147 -11.41 5.88 9.27
CA LYS A 147 -12.23 6.15 8.06
C LYS A 147 -12.25 4.93 7.14
N ARG A 148 -11.06 4.44 6.74
CA ARG A 148 -10.94 3.26 5.86
C ARG A 148 -11.59 2.01 6.47
N ARG A 149 -11.41 1.79 7.78
CA ARG A 149 -12.07 0.68 8.50
C ARG A 149 -13.58 0.81 8.43
N SER A 150 -14.13 2.01 8.65
CA SER A 150 -15.57 2.26 8.59
C SER A 150 -16.14 2.00 7.19
N GLU A 151 -15.42 2.40 6.13
CA GLU A 151 -15.79 2.16 4.73
C GLU A 151 -15.77 0.66 4.39
N LEU A 152 -14.74 -0.07 4.84
CA LEU A 152 -14.62 -1.51 4.65
C LEU A 152 -15.76 -2.27 5.33
N VAL A 153 -16.11 -1.91 6.57
CA VAL A 153 -17.28 -2.46 7.29
C VAL A 153 -18.58 -2.13 6.57
N ALA A 154 -18.77 -0.88 6.13
CA ALA A 154 -19.96 -0.46 5.38
C ALA A 154 -20.11 -1.21 4.04
N SER A 155 -18.99 -1.54 3.39
CA SER A 155 -18.96 -2.29 2.14
C SER A 155 -19.17 -3.80 2.30
N GLY A 156 -19.31 -4.30 3.54
CA GLY A 156 -19.49 -5.72 3.85
C GLY A 156 -18.25 -6.59 3.64
N VAL A 157 -17.10 -5.97 3.31
CA VAL A 157 -15.80 -6.66 3.20
C VAL A 157 -15.32 -7.11 4.58
N VAL A 158 -15.71 -6.38 5.63
CA VAL A 158 -15.36 -6.66 7.02
C VAL A 158 -16.64 -6.83 7.83
N LEU A 159 -16.71 -7.90 8.62
CA LEU A 159 -17.82 -8.11 9.55
C LEU A 159 -17.74 -7.09 10.70
N ARG A 160 -18.89 -6.55 11.11
CA ARG A 160 -19.02 -5.66 12.28
C ARG A 160 -18.53 -6.31 13.57
#